data_AF-A0A935LRE8-F1
#
_entry.id   AF-A0A935LRE8-F1
#
_cell.length_a   1.000
_cell.length_b   1.000
_cell.length_c   1.000
_cell.angle_alpha   90.00
_cell.angle_beta   90.00
_cell.angle_gamma   90.00
#
_symmetry.space_group_name_H-M   'P 1'
#
loop_
_entity.id
_entity.type
_entity.pdbx_description
1 polymer ?
#
loop_
_entity_poly.entity_id
_entity_poly.type
_entity_poly.pdbx_seq_one_letter_code
_entity_poly.pdbx_strand_id
1 'polypeptide(L)'
;MRALSLIPILYLLLALWLPAPGSAETTQHRAATDRKTSKANVPAPATIARARAVGLPAIDKSARISGPFDGPEGTLYYLGPDSHISYFHPEGATAYFGELAASGDVHFRYGLNISGQFVFTAEGQAQRVPVLPDDVYRWPHAEAIAQVLIQRIQSIQQGRANLQAVDWAAASAASRAMHDTNMAIIDGMSAEACTEHYDGVYYLGCW
;
A
#
# COMPACT_ATOMS: atom_id res chain seq x y z
N MET A 1 -48.15 -53.75 -20.26
CA MET A 1 -47.15 -54.42 -21.12
C MET A 1 -45.83 -53.67 -20.87
N ARG A 2 -44.92 -54.19 -20.03
CA ARG A 2 -43.62 -54.84 -20.40
C ARG A 2 -42.83 -54.04 -21.46
N ALA A 3 -41.56 -53.64 -21.34
CA ALA A 3 -40.45 -53.82 -20.38
C ALA A 3 -39.41 -52.68 -20.71
N LEU A 4 -38.72 -52.01 -19.77
CA LEU A 4 -37.45 -52.39 -19.12
C LEU A 4 -36.42 -53.07 -20.04
N SER A 5 -35.21 -52.47 -20.16
CA SER A 5 -33.88 -53.13 -20.27
C SER A 5 -32.87 -52.19 -21.00
N LEU A 6 -32.00 -51.48 -20.29
CA LEU A 6 -30.59 -51.83 -19.95
C LEU A 6 -29.55 -51.14 -20.88
N ILE A 7 -28.96 -50.06 -20.33
CA ILE A 7 -27.51 -49.75 -20.37
C ILE A 7 -26.83 -50.99 -19.72
N PRO A 8 -25.61 -51.47 -20.07
CA PRO A 8 -24.42 -50.60 -20.10
C PRO A 8 -23.16 -51.11 -20.87
N ILE A 9 -22.07 -50.35 -20.68
CA ILE A 9 -20.65 -50.75 -20.77
C ILE A 9 -20.08 -50.92 -22.19
N LEU A 10 -18.86 -50.51 -22.54
CA LEU A 10 -17.78 -49.72 -21.97
C LEU A 10 -16.61 -49.95 -22.95
N TYR A 11 -15.73 -48.97 -23.05
CA TYR A 11 -14.34 -49.11 -23.47
C TYR A 11 -13.95 -49.26 -24.95
N LEU A 12 -12.83 -48.60 -25.22
CA LEU A 12 -11.87 -48.75 -26.31
C LEU A 12 -12.25 -48.11 -27.65
N LEU A 13 -11.76 -46.89 -27.90
CA LEU A 13 -10.54 -46.67 -28.68
C LEU A 13 -10.21 -45.17 -28.79
N LEU A 14 -9.01 -44.84 -28.29
CA LEU A 14 -8.06 -43.77 -28.68
C LEU A 14 -8.55 -42.31 -28.61
N ALA A 15 -8.13 -41.49 -27.65
CA ALA A 15 -6.76 -41.17 -27.24
C ALA A 15 -5.84 -40.75 -28.41
N LEU A 16 -5.86 -39.46 -28.73
CA LEU A 16 -4.74 -38.71 -29.35
C LEU A 16 -5.11 -37.23 -29.46
N TRP A 17 -4.98 -36.49 -28.35
CA TRP A 17 -4.45 -35.12 -28.32
C TRP A 17 -4.51 -34.54 -26.90
N LEU A 18 -3.45 -34.78 -26.14
CA LEU A 18 -3.07 -33.91 -25.03
C LEU A 18 -2.08 -32.87 -25.56
N PRO A 19 -2.23 -31.59 -25.19
CA PRO A 19 -1.08 -30.74 -24.89
C PRO A 19 -0.73 -30.85 -23.41
N ALA A 20 0.56 -30.98 -23.14
CA ALA A 20 1.14 -31.13 -21.80
C ALA A 20 0.87 -29.91 -20.89
N PRO A 21 0.66 -30.10 -19.58
CA PRO A 21 0.63 -28.99 -18.62
C PRO A 21 2.06 -28.51 -18.35
N GLY A 22 2.47 -27.46 -19.07
CA GLY A 22 3.67 -26.70 -18.80
C GLY A 22 3.37 -25.49 -17.93
N SER A 23 3.66 -25.63 -16.64
CA SER A 23 4.13 -24.58 -15.71
C SER A 23 3.48 -23.19 -15.80
N ALA A 24 2.27 -23.05 -15.27
CA ALA A 24 1.87 -21.79 -14.65
C ALA A 24 2.65 -21.66 -13.33
N GLU A 25 3.69 -20.85 -13.34
CA GLU A 25 4.52 -20.49 -12.20
C GLU A 25 3.65 -19.75 -11.18
N THR A 26 2.94 -20.53 -10.36
CA THR A 26 2.23 -20.03 -9.19
C THR A 26 3.30 -19.81 -8.15
N THR A 27 3.64 -18.56 -7.88
CA THR A 27 4.47 -18.18 -6.73
C THR A 27 3.71 -18.53 -5.45
N GLN A 28 3.72 -19.81 -5.08
CA GLN A 28 3.37 -20.30 -3.76
C GLN A 28 4.45 -19.77 -2.82
N HIS A 29 4.17 -18.66 -2.13
CA HIS A 29 4.89 -18.31 -0.92
C HIS A 29 4.55 -19.34 0.15
N ARG A 30 5.26 -20.46 0.12
CA ARG A 30 5.21 -21.51 1.14
C ARG A 30 5.89 -20.96 2.40
N ALA A 31 5.12 -20.30 3.25
CA ALA A 31 5.57 -19.95 4.59
C ALA A 31 5.79 -21.26 5.36
N ALA A 32 7.05 -21.68 5.47
CA ALA A 32 7.46 -22.82 6.27
C ALA A 32 6.98 -22.62 7.72
N THR A 33 6.15 -23.54 8.17
CA THR A 33 5.54 -23.53 9.51
C THR A 33 6.59 -23.99 10.52
N ASP A 34 7.36 -23.06 11.09
CA ASP A 34 8.21 -23.36 12.24
C ASP A 34 7.44 -23.02 13.52
N ARG A 35 6.86 -24.06 14.13
CA ARG A 35 6.04 -24.00 15.34
C ARG A 35 6.93 -23.77 16.57
N LYS A 36 7.53 -22.58 16.68
CA LYS A 36 8.18 -22.10 17.91
C LYS A 36 7.17 -21.37 18.77
N THR A 37 6.82 -21.98 19.91
CA THR A 37 6.31 -21.35 21.15
C THR A 37 5.65 -19.99 20.98
N SER A 38 4.31 -19.98 20.99
CA SER A 38 3.45 -18.79 21.06
C SER A 38 3.80 -17.90 22.25
N LYS A 39 4.82 -17.05 22.10
CA LYS A 39 4.77 -15.72 22.69
C LYS A 39 3.55 -15.06 22.08
N ALA A 40 2.66 -14.51 22.90
CA ALA A 40 1.59 -13.64 22.40
C ALA A 40 2.23 -12.70 21.36
N ASN A 41 1.68 -12.65 20.15
CA ASN A 41 2.18 -11.79 19.09
C ASN A 41 1.99 -10.33 19.53
N VAL A 42 2.97 -9.81 20.26
CA VAL A 42 3.01 -8.43 20.70
C VAL A 42 3.53 -7.61 19.52
N PRO A 43 2.80 -6.58 19.07
CA PRO A 43 3.25 -5.65 18.05
C PRO A 43 4.63 -5.07 18.35
N ALA A 44 5.49 -4.96 17.33
CA ALA A 44 6.77 -4.30 17.51
C ALA A 44 6.56 -2.79 17.74
N PRO A 45 7.36 -2.13 18.62
CA PRO A 45 7.20 -0.70 18.90
C PRO A 45 7.27 0.20 17.66
N ALA A 46 8.13 -0.15 16.69
CA ALA A 46 8.24 0.57 15.42
C ALA A 46 6.95 0.52 14.59
N THR A 47 6.24 -0.62 14.60
CA THR A 47 4.96 -0.80 13.90
C THR A 47 3.86 0.04 14.55
N ILE A 48 3.84 0.08 15.88
CA ILE A 48 2.93 0.97 16.64
C ILE A 48 3.22 2.43 16.29
N ALA A 49 4.49 2.82 16.23
CA ALA A 49 4.89 4.18 15.88
C ALA A 49 4.45 4.56 14.46
N ARG A 50 4.61 3.67 13.48
CA ARG A 50 4.12 3.89 12.10
C ARG A 50 2.62 4.05 12.04
N ALA A 51 1.84 3.18 12.71
CA ALA A 51 0.39 3.30 12.76
C ALA A 51 -0.06 4.65 13.34
N ARG A 52 0.61 5.12 14.41
CA ARG A 52 0.34 6.45 14.99
C ARG A 52 0.72 7.58 14.03
N ALA A 53 1.86 7.46 13.34
CA ALA A 53 2.32 8.48 12.40
C ALA A 53 1.36 8.69 11.22
N VAL A 54 0.59 7.66 10.85
CA VAL A 54 -0.44 7.74 9.81
C VAL A 54 -1.84 8.04 10.37
N GLY A 55 -1.95 8.36 11.66
CA GLY A 55 -3.20 8.79 12.28
C GLY A 55 -4.15 7.67 12.72
N LEU A 56 -3.69 6.41 12.75
CA LEU A 56 -4.51 5.32 13.27
C LEU A 56 -4.56 5.36 14.81
N PRO A 57 -5.74 5.13 15.42
CA PRO A 57 -5.90 5.18 16.86
C PRO A 57 -5.12 4.05 17.54
N ALA A 58 -4.73 4.28 18.79
CA ALA A 58 -4.12 3.23 19.61
C ALA A 58 -5.13 2.09 19.82
N ILE A 59 -4.64 0.85 19.82
CA ILE A 59 -5.48 -0.31 20.13
C ILE A 59 -5.81 -0.27 21.61
N ASP A 60 -7.10 -0.16 21.93
CA ASP A 60 -7.58 -0.35 23.29
C ASP A 60 -7.37 -1.83 23.68
N LYS A 61 -6.79 -2.06 24.86
CA LYS A 61 -6.64 -3.41 25.42
C LYS A 61 -7.99 -4.11 25.64
N SER A 62 -9.09 -3.35 25.70
CA SER A 62 -10.45 -3.87 25.77
C SER A 62 -11.00 -4.30 24.41
N ALA A 63 -10.51 -3.70 23.32
CA ALA A 63 -10.84 -4.12 21.97
C ALA A 63 -10.20 -5.48 21.73
N ARG A 64 -10.99 -6.49 21.34
CA ARG A 64 -10.50 -7.85 21.02
C ARG A 64 -9.74 -7.86 19.67
N ILE A 65 -8.88 -6.88 19.47
CA ILE A 65 -8.12 -6.63 18.25
C ILE A 65 -6.64 -6.80 18.60
N SER A 66 -5.90 -7.48 17.73
CA SER A 66 -4.45 -7.62 17.79
C SER A 66 -3.80 -6.86 16.65
N GLY A 67 -2.62 -6.29 16.90
CA GLY A 67 -1.86 -5.51 15.92
C GLY A 67 -1.44 -4.13 16.47
N PRO A 68 -0.93 -3.23 15.62
CA PRO A 68 -0.61 -3.47 14.22
C PRO A 68 0.54 -4.47 14.06
N PHE A 69 0.46 -5.32 13.04
CA PHE A 69 1.57 -6.18 12.61
C PHE A 69 2.16 -5.69 11.31
N ASP A 70 3.42 -6.03 11.09
CA ASP A 70 4.11 -5.70 9.85
C ASP A 70 3.79 -6.69 8.74
N GLY A 71 3.52 -6.12 7.58
CA GLY A 71 3.46 -6.83 6.31
C GLY A 71 4.57 -6.40 5.34
N PRO A 72 4.54 -6.94 4.12
CA PRO A 72 5.41 -6.49 3.04
C PRO A 72 5.21 -5.00 2.79
N GLU A 73 6.26 -4.32 2.32
CA GLU A 73 6.19 -2.94 1.83
C GLU A 73 5.59 -1.94 2.84
N GLY A 74 5.83 -2.13 4.14
CA GLY A 74 5.35 -1.22 5.17
C GLY A 74 3.83 -1.26 5.40
N THR A 75 3.17 -2.31 4.92
CA THR A 75 1.75 -2.55 5.21
C THR A 75 1.52 -2.87 6.69
N LEU A 76 0.38 -2.43 7.19
CA LEU A 76 -0.07 -2.65 8.57
C LEU A 76 -1.25 -3.61 8.58
N TYR A 77 -1.20 -4.63 9.45
CA TYR A 77 -2.28 -5.61 9.62
C TYR A 77 -2.89 -5.58 11.00
N TYR A 78 -4.21 -5.68 11.05
CA TYR A 78 -5.00 -5.74 12.27
C TYR A 78 -5.89 -6.97 12.25
N LEU A 79 -5.79 -7.79 13.29
CA LEU A 79 -6.55 -9.02 13.44
C LEU A 79 -7.65 -8.81 14.47
N GLY A 80 -8.88 -9.15 14.09
CA GLY A 80 -10.06 -9.01 14.93
C GLY A 80 -10.50 -10.27 15.63
N PRO A 81 -11.61 -10.17 16.38
CA PRO A 81 -12.40 -11.36 16.66
C PRO A 81 -12.95 -11.94 15.35
N ASP A 82 -13.24 -13.24 15.35
CA ASP A 82 -13.89 -13.96 14.25
C ASP A 82 -13.09 -13.96 12.92
N SER A 83 -11.76 -13.93 13.02
CA SER A 83 -10.84 -14.01 11.87
C SER A 83 -10.92 -12.85 10.88
N HIS A 84 -11.60 -11.75 11.20
CA HIS A 84 -11.55 -10.55 10.35
C HIS A 84 -10.16 -9.92 10.38
N ILE A 85 -9.71 -9.47 9.22
CA ILE A 85 -8.42 -8.81 9.05
C ILE A 85 -8.56 -7.52 8.24
N SER A 86 -7.89 -6.48 8.71
CA SER A 86 -7.78 -5.20 8.02
C SER A 86 -6.33 -4.94 7.64
N TYR A 87 -6.13 -4.65 6.36
CA TYR A 87 -4.85 -4.35 5.73
C TYR A 87 -4.82 -2.88 5.35
N PHE A 88 -3.74 -2.19 5.69
CA PHE A 88 -3.54 -0.80 5.30
C PHE A 88 -2.14 -0.59 4.75
N HIS A 89 -2.06 -0.12 3.50
CA HIS A 89 -0.85 0.33 2.84
C HIS A 89 -0.87 1.86 2.74
N PRO A 90 -0.25 2.59 3.68
CA PRO A 90 -0.31 4.04 3.70
C PRO A 90 0.36 4.67 2.47
N GLU A 91 1.52 4.16 2.04
CA GLU A 91 2.26 4.70 0.89
C GLU A 91 1.53 4.43 -0.43
N GLY A 92 1.04 3.20 -0.62
CA GLY A 92 0.21 2.84 -1.76
C GLY A 92 -1.21 3.38 -1.74
N ALA A 93 -1.59 4.18 -0.73
CA ALA A 93 -2.95 4.71 -0.54
C ALA A 93 -4.03 3.64 -0.81
N THR A 94 -3.88 2.49 -0.17
CA THR A 94 -4.74 1.32 -0.39
C THR A 94 -5.05 0.63 0.94
N ALA A 95 -6.29 0.14 1.09
CA ALA A 95 -6.72 -0.69 2.19
C ALA A 95 -7.50 -1.90 1.66
N TYR A 96 -7.39 -3.02 2.36
CA TYR A 96 -8.17 -4.23 2.10
C TYR A 96 -8.75 -4.78 3.39
N PHE A 97 -9.93 -5.39 3.28
CA PHE A 97 -10.62 -6.01 4.39
C PHE A 97 -10.93 -7.45 3.97
N GLY A 98 -10.40 -8.42 4.72
CA GLY A 98 -10.64 -9.84 4.47
C GLY A 98 -10.95 -10.68 5.71
N GLU A 99 -11.08 -11.96 5.48
CA GLU A 99 -11.24 -12.99 6.51
C GLU A 99 -10.05 -13.96 6.42
N LEU A 100 -9.50 -14.36 7.57
CA LEU A 100 -8.48 -15.38 7.69
C LEU A 100 -9.14 -16.76 7.72
N ALA A 101 -8.94 -17.53 6.65
CA ALA A 101 -9.40 -18.91 6.57
C ALA A 101 -8.67 -19.81 7.56
N ALA A 102 -9.29 -20.95 7.90
CA ALA A 102 -8.66 -21.95 8.78
C ALA A 102 -7.36 -22.53 8.21
N SER A 103 -7.15 -22.47 6.88
CA SER A 103 -5.90 -22.83 6.20
C SER A 103 -4.77 -21.82 6.47
N GLY A 104 -5.08 -20.63 6.97
CA GLY A 104 -4.17 -19.50 7.10
C GLY A 104 -4.18 -18.54 5.90
N ASP A 105 -4.96 -18.84 4.86
CA ASP A 105 -5.11 -17.96 3.71
C ASP A 105 -6.02 -16.77 4.04
N VAL A 106 -5.75 -15.62 3.43
CA VAL A 106 -6.59 -14.43 3.58
C VAL A 106 -7.46 -14.25 2.35
N HIS A 107 -8.78 -14.19 2.57
CA HIS A 107 -9.75 -13.92 1.54
C HIS A 107 -10.23 -12.49 1.66
N PHE A 108 -9.75 -11.62 0.76
CA PHE A 108 -10.21 -10.24 0.70
C PHE A 108 -11.63 -10.17 0.16
N ARG A 109 -12.48 -9.40 0.86
CA ARG A 109 -13.87 -9.16 0.48
C ARG A 109 -14.10 -7.72 0.03
N TYR A 110 -13.32 -6.79 0.56
CA TYR A 110 -13.44 -5.37 0.26
C TYR A 110 -12.09 -4.69 0.07
N GLY A 111 -12.08 -3.63 -0.73
CA GLY A 111 -10.90 -2.81 -0.99
C GLY A 111 -11.25 -1.35 -1.18
N LEU A 112 -10.32 -0.48 -0.80
CA LEU A 112 -10.40 0.95 -1.00
C LEU A 112 -9.04 1.44 -1.50
N ASN A 113 -9.01 2.23 -2.58
CA ASN A 113 -7.82 2.92 -3.04
C ASN A 113 -8.18 4.20 -3.78
N ILE A 114 -7.18 4.87 -4.37
CA ILE A 114 -7.35 6.10 -5.13
C ILE A 114 -8.36 6.00 -6.31
N SER A 115 -8.56 4.80 -6.86
CA SER A 115 -9.50 4.55 -7.95
C SER A 115 -10.94 4.31 -7.46
N GLY A 116 -11.14 4.06 -6.16
CA GLY A 116 -12.46 3.95 -5.53
C GLY A 116 -12.58 2.77 -4.57
N GLN A 117 -13.81 2.30 -4.41
CA GLN A 117 -14.20 1.22 -3.51
C GLN A 117 -14.51 -0.05 -4.32
N PHE A 118 -14.16 -1.21 -3.79
CA PHE A 118 -14.27 -2.50 -4.46
C PHE A 118 -14.84 -3.56 -3.54
N VAL A 119 -15.69 -4.42 -4.10
CA VAL A 119 -16.10 -5.69 -3.51
C VAL A 119 -15.43 -6.80 -4.32
N PHE A 120 -14.85 -7.79 -3.65
CA PHE A 120 -14.22 -8.94 -4.29
C PHE A 120 -15.17 -10.14 -4.30
N THR A 121 -15.25 -10.84 -5.43
CA THR A 121 -15.97 -12.12 -5.53
C THR A 121 -15.16 -13.25 -4.87
N ALA A 122 -15.78 -14.43 -4.70
CA ALA A 122 -15.09 -15.60 -4.19
C ALA A 122 -13.90 -16.04 -5.07
N GLU A 123 -13.96 -15.73 -6.37
CA GLU A 123 -12.91 -15.96 -7.37
C GLU A 123 -11.86 -14.83 -7.39
N GLY A 124 -11.96 -13.85 -6.49
CA GLY A 124 -11.02 -12.73 -6.37
C GLY A 124 -11.22 -11.61 -7.40
N GLN A 125 -12.33 -11.60 -8.14
CA GLN A 125 -12.62 -10.54 -9.11
C GLN A 125 -13.08 -9.28 -8.38
N ALA A 126 -12.48 -8.13 -8.71
CA ALA A 126 -12.82 -6.85 -8.10
C ALA A 126 -13.95 -6.15 -8.86
N GLN A 127 -15.07 -5.89 -8.20
CA GLN A 127 -16.16 -5.07 -8.72
C GLN A 127 -16.17 -3.71 -8.03
N ARG A 128 -16.06 -2.64 -8.80
CA ARG A 128 -16.14 -1.26 -8.27
C ARG A 128 -17.56 -0.98 -7.77
N VAL A 129 -17.68 -0.42 -6.58
CA VAL A 129 -18.96 -0.03 -5.97
C VAL A 129 -18.93 1.44 -5.54
N PRO A 130 -20.08 2.12 -5.47
CA PRO A 130 -20.13 3.52 -5.04
C PRO A 130 -19.83 3.67 -3.54
N VAL A 131 -20.25 2.71 -2.71
CA VAL A 131 -20.08 2.69 -1.26
C VAL A 131 -19.88 1.24 -0.81
N LEU A 132 -18.96 1.01 0.13
CA LEU A 132 -18.79 -0.29 0.78
C LEU A 132 -19.97 -0.61 1.71
N PRO A 133 -20.35 -1.89 1.85
CA PRO A 133 -21.34 -2.31 2.84
C PRO A 133 -21.00 -1.88 4.28
N ASP A 134 -21.99 -1.42 5.05
CA ASP A 134 -21.78 -0.87 6.39
C ASP A 134 -21.20 -1.87 7.40
N ASP A 135 -21.39 -3.18 7.17
CA ASP A 135 -20.87 -4.24 8.02
C ASP A 135 -19.34 -4.28 8.03
N VAL A 136 -18.67 -3.82 6.96
CA VAL A 136 -17.20 -3.73 6.91
C VAL A 136 -16.66 -2.81 8.00
N TYR A 137 -17.40 -1.76 8.40
CA TYR A 137 -16.91 -0.80 9.39
C TYR A 137 -16.94 -1.37 10.82
N ARG A 138 -17.57 -2.53 11.03
CA ARG A 138 -17.46 -3.29 12.28
C ARG A 138 -16.17 -4.09 12.37
N TRP A 139 -15.43 -4.18 11.27
CA TRP A 139 -14.18 -4.94 11.22
C TRP A 139 -13.06 -4.14 11.89
N PRO A 140 -11.97 -4.81 12.29
CA PRO A 140 -10.93 -4.21 13.11
C PRO A 140 -10.35 -2.96 12.49
N HIS A 141 -10.51 -1.81 13.15
CA HIS A 141 -10.03 -0.52 12.64
C HIS A 141 -10.48 -0.16 11.22
N ALA A 142 -11.50 -0.82 10.65
CA ALA A 142 -11.88 -0.60 9.27
C ALA A 142 -12.39 0.82 9.03
N GLU A 143 -13.21 1.34 9.94
CA GLU A 143 -13.67 2.73 9.91
C GLU A 143 -12.51 3.73 10.01
N ALA A 144 -11.62 3.56 10.99
CA ALA A 144 -10.47 4.44 11.17
C ALA A 144 -9.53 4.42 9.96
N ILE A 145 -9.25 3.23 9.40
CA ILE A 145 -8.45 3.05 8.19
C ILE A 145 -9.11 3.74 6.99
N ALA A 146 -10.42 3.54 6.81
CA ALA A 146 -11.16 4.17 5.72
C ALA A 146 -11.10 5.70 5.82
N GLN A 147 -11.29 6.27 7.01
CA GLN A 147 -11.19 7.71 7.23
C GLN A 147 -9.80 8.27 6.92
N VAL A 148 -8.74 7.65 7.45
CA VAL A 148 -7.36 8.02 7.16
C VAL A 148 -7.08 7.95 5.66
N LEU A 149 -7.53 6.88 5.00
CA LEU A 149 -7.28 6.67 3.59
C LEU A 149 -8.04 7.68 2.71
N ILE A 150 -9.31 7.97 3.03
CA ILE A 150 -10.10 8.99 2.32
C ILE A 150 -9.42 10.36 2.41
N GLN A 151 -8.96 10.76 3.60
CA GLN A 151 -8.24 12.02 3.79
C GLN A 151 -6.95 12.06 2.96
N ARG A 152 -6.20 10.95 2.92
CA ARG A 152 -4.97 10.85 2.13
C ARG A 152 -5.25 10.90 0.63
N ILE A 153 -6.28 10.21 0.15
CA ILE A 153 -6.71 10.27 -1.26
C ILE A 153 -7.09 11.71 -1.62
N GLN A 154 -7.86 12.41 -0.79
CA GLN A 154 -8.22 13.81 -1.02
C GLN A 154 -6.99 14.71 -1.12
N SER A 155 -6.02 14.56 -0.22
CA SER A 155 -4.76 15.31 -0.25
C SER A 155 -3.96 15.05 -1.54
N ILE A 156 -3.87 13.79 -1.99
CA ILE A 156 -3.21 13.44 -3.26
C ILE A 156 -3.91 14.09 -4.45
N GLN A 157 -5.25 14.06 -4.50
CA GLN A 157 -6.00 14.66 -5.59
C GLN A 157 -5.87 16.20 -5.60
N GLN A 158 -5.88 16.85 -4.43
CA GLN A 158 -5.62 18.28 -4.32
C GLN A 158 -4.20 18.63 -4.78
N GLY A 159 -3.19 17.86 -4.37
CA GLY A 159 -1.81 18.05 -4.83
C GLY A 159 -1.68 17.93 -6.36
N ARG A 160 -2.38 16.96 -6.96
CA ARG A 160 -2.44 16.80 -8.43
C ARG A 160 -3.13 17.99 -9.11
N ALA A 161 -4.25 18.45 -8.58
CA ALA A 161 -4.94 19.62 -9.11
C ALA A 161 -4.06 20.88 -9.03
N ASN A 162 -3.35 21.08 -7.91
CA ASN A 162 -2.42 22.19 -7.74
C ASN A 162 -1.28 22.14 -8.76
N LEU A 163 -0.68 20.97 -8.99
CA LEU A 163 0.38 20.80 -10.00
C LEU A 163 -0.12 21.07 -11.43
N GLN A 164 -1.37 20.71 -11.73
CA GLN A 164 -2.00 21.02 -13.01
C GLN A 164 -2.33 22.50 -13.16
N ALA A 165 -2.57 23.21 -12.05
CA ALA A 165 -2.83 24.63 -12.02
C ALA A 165 -1.55 25.50 -12.03
N VAL A 166 -0.35 24.91 -11.90
CA VAL A 166 0.91 25.66 -11.99
C VAL A 166 1.07 26.21 -13.40
N ASP A 167 1.17 27.55 -13.51
CA ASP A 167 1.70 28.18 -14.70
C ASP A 167 3.21 27.94 -14.76
N TRP A 168 3.60 26.92 -15.51
CA TRP A 168 5.00 26.53 -15.68
C TRP A 168 5.84 27.62 -16.35
N ALA A 169 5.25 28.51 -17.14
CA ALA A 169 5.98 29.64 -17.72
C ALA A 169 6.33 30.66 -16.64
N ALA A 170 5.37 31.00 -15.77
CA ALA A 170 5.59 31.87 -14.61
C ALA A 170 6.59 31.25 -13.61
N ALA A 171 6.45 29.95 -13.30
CA ALA A 171 7.37 29.24 -12.41
C ALA A 171 8.81 29.21 -12.97
N SER A 172 8.96 28.99 -14.28
CA SER A 172 10.27 29.01 -14.96
C SER A 172 10.87 30.41 -15.04
N ALA A 173 10.04 31.45 -15.18
CA ALA A 173 10.50 32.84 -15.13
C ALA A 173 10.99 33.22 -13.72
N ALA A 174 10.25 32.84 -12.68
CA ALA A 174 10.66 33.06 -11.28
C ALA A 174 11.96 32.32 -10.94
N SER A 175 12.10 31.06 -11.38
CA SER A 175 13.33 30.28 -11.19
C SER A 175 14.54 30.93 -11.86
N ARG A 176 14.39 31.43 -13.11
CA ARG A 176 15.45 32.18 -13.79
C ARG A 176 15.80 33.47 -13.07
N ALA A 177 14.81 34.25 -12.63
CA ALA A 177 15.07 35.48 -11.88
C ALA A 177 15.83 35.21 -10.56
N MET A 178 15.51 34.13 -9.84
CA MET A 178 16.25 33.72 -8.66
C MET A 178 17.68 33.26 -9.00
N HIS A 179 17.86 32.51 -10.09
CA HIS A 179 19.19 32.12 -10.57
C HIS A 179 20.03 33.34 -10.94
N ASP A 180 19.50 34.26 -11.74
CA ASP A 180 20.18 35.48 -12.16
C ASP A 180 20.53 36.37 -10.96
N THR A 181 19.64 36.45 -9.97
CA THR A 181 19.90 37.16 -8.69
C THR A 181 21.05 36.51 -7.92
N ASN A 182 21.05 35.17 -7.81
CA ASN A 182 22.14 34.45 -7.15
C ASN A 182 23.47 34.64 -7.89
N MET A 183 23.47 34.61 -9.22
CA MET A 183 24.68 34.85 -10.02
C MET A 183 25.18 36.29 -9.85
N ALA A 184 24.29 37.28 -9.85
CA ALA A 184 24.66 38.68 -9.60
C ALA A 184 25.27 38.90 -8.19
N ILE A 185 24.79 38.18 -7.17
CA ILE A 185 25.38 38.21 -5.82
C ILE A 185 26.79 37.61 -5.85
N ILE A 186 26.98 36.47 -6.52
CA ILE A 186 28.29 35.81 -6.64
C ILE A 186 29.27 36.71 -7.41
N ASP A 187 28.84 37.28 -8.54
CA ASP A 187 29.64 38.20 -9.33
C ASP A 187 30.01 39.47 -8.53
N GLY A 188 29.06 40.01 -7.76
CA GLY A 188 29.29 41.14 -6.85
C GLY A 188 30.32 40.82 -5.75
N MET A 189 30.28 39.62 -5.19
CA MET A 189 31.30 39.13 -4.25
C MET A 189 32.68 38.98 -4.91
N SER A 190 32.73 38.59 -6.19
CA SER A 190 33.99 38.50 -6.95
C SER A 190 34.58 39.86 -7.33
N ALA A 191 33.75 40.90 -7.45
CA ALA A 191 34.17 42.25 -7.78
C ALA A 191 34.73 43.02 -6.57
N GLU A 192 34.25 42.73 -5.36
CA GLU A 192 34.75 43.33 -4.11
C GLU A 192 35.89 42.53 -3.44
N ALA A 193 36.23 41.33 -3.92
CA ALA A 193 37.31 40.51 -3.35
C ALA A 193 38.70 40.76 -3.96
N CYS A 194 38.87 41.80 -4.77
CA CYS A 194 40.20 42.24 -5.20
C CYS A 194 40.74 43.28 -4.22
N THR A 195 41.89 42.95 -3.64
CA THR A 195 42.79 43.80 -2.83
C THR A 195 42.32 44.18 -1.42
N GLU A 196 42.86 43.48 -0.42
CA GLU A 196 43.83 44.09 0.51
C GLU A 196 44.92 43.06 0.89
N HIS A 197 46.17 43.40 0.59
CA HIS A 197 47.36 42.67 1.02
C HIS A 197 47.77 43.21 2.39
N TYR A 198 47.63 42.40 3.44
CA TYR A 198 48.32 42.63 4.70
C TYR A 198 49.17 41.40 5.02
N ASP A 199 50.42 41.69 5.38
CA ASP A 199 51.49 40.73 5.63
C ASP A 199 51.03 39.49 6.44
N GLY A 200 50.96 38.34 5.77
CA GLY A 200 51.23 37.06 6.41
C GLY A 200 50.13 35.98 6.46
N VAL A 201 48.94 36.15 5.88
CA VAL A 201 47.93 35.07 5.88
C VAL A 201 47.28 34.89 4.51
N TYR A 202 47.44 33.70 3.92
CA TYR A 202 46.78 33.29 2.68
C TYR A 202 45.40 32.69 3.00
N TYR A 203 44.34 33.20 2.38
CA TYR A 203 43.07 32.47 2.26
C TYR A 203 42.67 32.29 0.79
N LEU A 204 42.37 31.02 0.51
CA LEU A 204 41.82 30.36 -0.68
C LEU A 204 41.78 31.17 -1.99
N GLY A 205 42.76 30.86 -2.84
CA GLY A 205 42.84 31.33 -4.21
C GLY A 205 41.72 30.77 -5.10
N CYS A 206 41.18 31.68 -5.89
CA CYS A 206 40.33 31.43 -7.06
C CYS A 206 41.18 30.78 -8.17
N TRP A 207 40.59 29.84 -8.92
CA TRP A 207 41.07 29.44 -10.25
C TRP A 207 40.27 30.19 -11.31
#